data_AF-A0A524H5T8-F1
#
_entry.id   AF-A0A524H5T8-F1
#
_cell.length_a   1.000
_cell.length_b   1.000
_cell.length_c   1.000
_cell.angle_alpha   90.00
_cell.angle_beta   90.00
_cell.angle_gamma   90.00
#
_symmetry.space_group_name_H-M   'P 1'
#
loop_
_entity.id
_entity.type
_entity.pdbx_description
1 polymer ?
#
loop_
_entity_poly.entity_id
_entity_poly.type
_entity_poly.pdbx_seq_one_letter_code
_entity_poly.pdbx_strand_id
1 'polypeptide(L)'
;LYLVFQVHNEAITIPENIDAIRALTGIETEGTMSIQKTDKAMGVVKTFMPKTIPEAAAHAAIGEALKAERAEFRDEGYKGAEEPF
;
A
#
# COMPACT_ATOMS: atom_id res chain seq x y z
N LEU A 1 -14.31 -0.12 -4.99
CA LEU A 1 -13.42 -0.55 -3.89
C LEU A 1 -13.50 0.51 -2.83
N TYR A 2 -14.10 0.20 -1.68
CA TYR A 2 -14.13 1.08 -0.52
C TYR A 2 -13.09 0.56 0.48
N LEU A 3 -12.17 1.42 0.91
CA LEU A 3 -11.11 1.10 1.86
C LEU A 3 -11.01 2.25 2.87
N VAL A 4 -10.76 1.90 4.12
CA VAL A 4 -10.38 2.85 5.17
C VAL A 4 -8.97 2.51 5.61
N PHE A 5 -8.11 3.52 5.70
CA PHE A 5 -6.76 3.39 6.24
C PHE A 5 -6.45 4.60 7.13
N GLN A 6 -5.43 4.45 7.98
CA GLN A 6 -5.02 5.48 8.93
C GLN A 6 -3.70 6.11 8.50
N VAL A 7 -3.52 7.38 8.83
CA VAL A 7 -2.30 8.15 8.52
C VAL A 7 -1.80 8.82 9.79
N HIS A 8 -0.54 8.60 10.13
CA HIS A 8 0.15 9.35 11.18
C HIS A 8 0.74 10.63 10.56
N ASN A 9 -0.03 11.71 10.56
CA ASN A 9 0.28 12.97 9.85
C ASN A 9 1.62 13.60 10.26
N GLU A 10 2.05 13.42 11.50
CA GLU A 10 3.31 14.03 11.99
C GLU A 10 4.57 13.30 11.49
N ALA A 11 4.43 12.05 11.02
CA ALA A 11 5.57 11.19 10.70
C ALA A 11 5.59 10.67 9.26
N ILE A 12 4.44 10.69 8.58
CA ILE A 12 4.30 10.11 7.24
C ILE A 12 5.16 10.78 6.17
N THR A 13 5.70 11.98 6.42
CA THR A 13 6.56 12.69 5.46
C THR A 13 8.05 12.57 5.77
N ILE A 14 8.42 11.92 6.89
CA ILE A 14 9.81 11.84 7.32
C ILE A 14 10.64 10.99 6.34
N PRO A 15 10.24 9.77 5.95
CA PRO A 15 10.99 8.97 4.97
C PRO A 15 11.19 9.67 3.61
N GLU A 16 10.17 10.36 3.14
CA GLU A 16 10.08 11.02 1.82
C GLU A 16 11.08 12.17 1.73
N ASN A 17 11.26 12.92 2.82
CA ASN A 17 12.27 13.98 2.88
C ASN A 17 13.69 13.43 2.77
N ILE A 18 13.98 12.27 3.38
CA ILE A 18 15.29 11.63 3.27
C ILE A 18 15.56 11.20 1.84
N ASP A 19 14.57 10.60 1.17
CA ASP A 19 14.68 10.19 -0.23
C ASP A 19 14.81 11.41 -1.17
N ALA A 20 14.07 12.49 -0.92
CA ALA A 20 14.19 13.73 -1.65
C ALA A 20 15.59 14.35 -1.54
N ILE A 21 16.20 14.34 -0.35
CA ILE A 21 17.57 14.80 -0.16
C ILE A 21 18.54 14.00 -1.04
N ARG A 22 18.44 12.66 -1.07
CA ARG A 22 19.33 11.84 -1.90
C ARG A 22 19.13 12.09 -3.40
N ALA A 23 17.88 12.27 -3.83
CA ALA A 23 17.55 12.60 -5.21
C ALA A 23 18.12 13.97 -5.62
N LEU A 24 17.92 15.02 -4.80
CA LEU A 24 18.38 16.38 -5.09
C LEU A 24 19.90 16.51 -5.09
N THR A 25 20.58 15.73 -4.24
CA THR A 25 22.04 15.74 -4.11
C THR A 25 22.74 14.79 -5.08
N GLY A 26 22.01 13.91 -5.76
CA GLY A 26 22.57 12.87 -6.62
C GLY A 26 23.32 11.77 -5.87
N ILE A 27 23.17 11.66 -4.54
CA ILE A 27 23.81 10.62 -3.72
C ILE A 27 23.24 9.23 -4.06
N GLU A 28 21.96 9.17 -4.40
CA GLU A 28 21.30 7.95 -4.89
C GLU A 28 20.46 8.31 -6.11
N THR A 29 20.67 7.59 -7.21
CA THR A 29 19.97 7.82 -8.47
C THR A 29 18.82 6.84 -8.67
N GLU A 30 18.88 5.68 -8.02
CA GLU A 30 17.83 4.67 -8.07
C GLU A 30 16.85 4.85 -6.90
N GLY A 31 15.64 5.31 -7.20
CA GLY A 31 14.62 5.60 -6.18
C GLY A 31 14.29 4.38 -5.30
N THR A 32 14.25 3.19 -5.90
CA THR A 32 14.00 1.94 -5.15
C THR A 32 15.10 1.65 -4.13
N MET A 33 16.34 1.96 -4.45
CA MET A 33 17.48 1.79 -3.56
C MET A 33 17.46 2.84 -2.43
N SER A 34 17.04 4.07 -2.72
CA SER A 34 16.86 5.11 -1.70
C SER A 34 15.83 4.69 -0.66
N ILE A 35 14.64 4.29 -1.11
CA ILE A 35 13.53 3.84 -0.25
C ILE A 35 13.98 2.66 0.61
N GLN A 36 14.63 1.64 0.03
CA GLN A 36 15.14 0.49 0.79
C GLN A 36 16.15 0.88 1.88
N LYS A 37 17.01 1.86 1.60
CA LYS A 37 17.97 2.39 2.59
C LYS A 37 17.25 3.13 3.70
N THR A 38 16.27 3.97 3.37
CA THR A 38 15.45 4.72 4.34
C THR A 38 14.65 3.77 5.22
N ASP A 39 13.93 2.81 4.62
CA ASP A 39 13.14 1.80 5.33
C ASP A 39 14.00 1.03 6.32
N LYS A 40 15.16 0.55 5.87
CA LYS A 40 16.09 -0.21 6.72
C LYS A 40 16.63 0.64 7.87
N ALA A 41 16.97 1.90 7.64
CA ALA A 41 17.54 2.79 8.64
C ALA A 41 16.52 3.21 9.70
N MET A 42 15.26 3.42 9.30
CA MET A 42 14.18 3.88 10.17
C MET A 42 13.31 2.76 10.75
N GLY A 43 13.50 1.51 10.29
CA GLY A 43 12.68 0.38 10.70
C GLY A 43 11.27 0.41 10.14
N VAL A 44 11.07 0.99 8.94
CA VAL A 44 9.78 0.97 8.24
C VAL A 44 9.44 -0.46 7.86
N VAL A 45 8.21 -0.89 8.16
CA VAL A 45 7.74 -2.25 7.92
C VAL A 45 6.71 -2.28 6.80
N LYS A 46 6.78 -3.32 5.96
CA LYS A 46 5.78 -3.58 4.91
C LYS A 46 4.57 -4.37 5.41
N THR A 47 4.70 -4.98 6.58
CA THR A 47 3.62 -5.65 7.28
C THR A 47 3.63 -5.20 8.72
N PHE A 48 2.45 -4.83 9.22
CA PHE A 48 2.25 -4.52 10.63
C PHE A 48 2.03 -5.79 11.45
N MET A 49 1.67 -6.90 10.81
CA MET A 49 1.27 -8.12 11.51
C MET A 49 2.47 -9.01 11.88
N PRO A 50 2.34 -9.85 12.91
CA PRO A 50 3.33 -10.87 13.23
C PRO A 50 3.58 -11.83 12.07
N LYS A 51 4.85 -12.22 11.87
CA LYS A 51 5.26 -13.21 10.84
C LYS A 51 4.62 -14.59 10.96
N THR A 52 3.96 -14.87 12.09
CA THR A 52 3.19 -16.09 12.30
C THR A 52 1.89 -16.13 11.52
N ILE A 53 1.43 -14.98 11.01
CA ILE A 53 0.25 -14.89 10.15
C ILE A 53 0.69 -15.14 8.70
N PRO A 54 0.10 -16.12 7.99
CA PRO A 54 0.46 -16.43 6.61
C PRO A 54 -0.19 -15.42 5.63
N GLU A 55 0.21 -14.15 5.73
CA GLU A 55 -0.39 -13.04 4.99
C GLU A 55 -0.36 -13.23 3.47
N ALA A 56 0.73 -13.78 2.92
CA ALA A 56 0.84 -14.02 1.49
C ALA A 56 -0.27 -14.98 0.98
N ALA A 57 -0.58 -16.01 1.76
CA ALA A 57 -1.66 -16.94 1.43
C ALA A 57 -3.04 -16.27 1.59
N ALA A 58 -3.22 -15.47 2.63
CA ALA A 58 -4.45 -14.71 2.84
C ALA A 58 -4.71 -13.67 1.73
N HIS A 59 -3.69 -12.91 1.34
CA HIS A 59 -3.77 -11.92 0.26
C HIS A 59 -4.04 -12.58 -1.09
N ALA A 60 -3.42 -13.72 -1.38
CA ALA A 60 -3.69 -14.48 -2.60
C ALA A 60 -5.14 -14.96 -2.65
N ALA A 61 -5.65 -15.53 -1.54
CA ALA A 61 -7.04 -15.99 -1.45
C ALA A 61 -8.04 -14.84 -1.62
N ILE A 62 -7.81 -13.69 -0.98
CA ILE A 62 -8.63 -12.48 -1.14
C ILE A 62 -8.58 -11.98 -2.58
N GLY A 63 -7.39 -11.95 -3.19
CA GLY A 63 -7.20 -11.53 -4.57
C GLY A 63 -7.95 -12.39 -5.58
N GLU A 64 -7.97 -13.71 -5.39
CA GLU A 64 -8.76 -14.63 -6.23
C GLU A 64 -10.27 -14.46 -6.01
N ALA A 65 -10.73 -14.31 -4.76
CA ALA A 65 -12.14 -14.05 -4.47
C ALA A 65 -12.64 -12.74 -5.11
N LEU A 66 -11.87 -11.65 -5.02
CA LEU A 66 -12.20 -10.36 -5.65
C LEU A 66 -12.22 -10.42 -7.18
N LYS A 67 -11.35 -11.22 -7.80
CA LYS A 67 -11.37 -11.44 -9.25
C LYS A 67 -12.63 -12.20 -9.68
N ALA A 68 -13.04 -13.20 -8.90
CA ALA A 68 -14.25 -13.97 -9.18
C ALA A 68 -15.51 -13.09 -9.07
N GLU A 69 -15.64 -12.30 -8.00
CA GLU A 69 -16.72 -11.33 -7.82
C GLU A 69 -16.77 -10.30 -8.96
N ARG A 70 -15.62 -9.73 -9.35
CA ARG A 70 -15.55 -8.79 -10.48
C ARG A 70 -15.93 -9.40 -11.83
N ALA A 71 -15.77 -10.70 -12.01
CA ALA A 71 -16.15 -11.39 -13.24
C ALA A 71 -17.67 -11.57 -13.36
N GLU A 72 -18.37 -11.67 -12.23
CA GLU A 72 -19.82 -11.85 -12.14
C GLU A 72 -20.59 -10.57 -12.51
N PHE A 73 -20.12 -9.40 -12.05
CA PHE A 73 -20.76 -8.11 -12.33
C PHE A 73 -20.24 -7.38 -13.57
N ARG A 74 -19.46 -8.06 -14.42
CA ARG A 74 -18.81 -7.45 -15.61
C ARG A 74 -19.82 -6.94 -16.64
N ASP A 75 -20.97 -7.59 -16.75
CA ASP A 75 -21.97 -7.31 -17.79
C ASP A 75 -23.10 -6.36 -17.31
N GLU A 76 -23.23 -6.13 -15.99
CA GLU A 76 -24.36 -5.38 -15.41
C GLU A 76 -24.13 -3.86 -15.31
N GLY A 77 -22.98 -3.33 -15.74
CA GLY A 77 -22.77 -1.89 -15.87
C GLY A 77 -23.09 -1.11 -14.58
N TYR A 78 -22.22 -1.21 -13.59
CA TYR A 78 -22.37 -0.57 -12.26
C TYR A 78 -22.72 0.92 -12.36
N LYS A 79 -23.99 1.27 -12.10
CA LYS A 79 -24.49 2.65 -12.03
C LYS A 79 -24.84 2.94 -10.57
N GLY A 80 -23.88 3.49 -9.84
CA GLY A 80 -24.03 3.78 -8.42
C GLY A 80 -25.07 4.87 -8.13
N ALA A 81 -26.08 4.49 -7.34
CA ALA A 81 -26.95 5.27 -6.43
C ALA A 81 -27.90 4.22 -5.84
N GLU A 82 -28.14 4.06 -4.54
CA GLU A 82 -28.63 5.05 -3.57
C GLU A 82 -28.22 4.64 -2.14
N GLU A 83 -27.78 5.60 -1.33
CA GLU A 83 -27.62 5.43 0.12
C GLU A 83 -28.99 5.59 0.81
N PRO A 84 -29.39 4.71 1.76
CA PRO A 84 -30.43 5.05 2.71
C PRO A 84 -29.82 5.92 3.83
N PHE A 85 -30.45 7.07 4.05
CA PHE A 85 -30.20 8.01 5.14
C PHE A 85 -30.13 7.35 6.53
#